data_AF-A0A352LXQ3-F1
#
_entry.id   AF-A0A352LXQ3-F1
#
_cell.length_a   1.000
_cell.length_b   1.000
_cell.length_c   1.000
_cell.angle_alpha   90.00
_cell.angle_beta   90.00
_cell.angle_gamma   90.00
#
_symmetry.space_group_name_H-M   'P 1'
#
loop_
_entity.id
_entity.type
_entity.pdbx_description
1 polymer ?
#
loop_
_entity_poly.entity_id
_entity_poly.type
_entity_poly.pdbx_seq_one_letter_code
_entity_poly.pdbx_strand_id
1 'polypeptide(L)'
;MIVAVGETKKFSGVVTADQIEVRFAYSGKVAKVYKHPGDSVKIGDWLASLSKKEPQAQLDQELADYERIRAEFEIFVASHANPGSDREKYEKVQAQAVLNAAVKSVELAKFRLDDADLKSPVAGTVIVDGGIRPGLNITPGSYPFTILDNNTFRLVADVDWDDLPLFTPGNSVTVKLSDRKEEASGIILPLIPYPAAKKSPPQIHVRLSGIPGLLPGLPGEISHT
;
A
#
# COMPACT_ATOMS: atom_id res chain seq x y z
N MET A 1 45.25 -6.87 36.90
CA MET A 1 44.61 -7.24 35.63
C MET A 1 43.11 -7.35 35.91
N ILE A 2 42.37 -6.27 35.70
CA ILE A 2 40.92 -6.23 35.90
C ILE A 2 40.33 -6.08 34.50
N VAL A 3 39.63 -7.11 34.04
CA VAL A 3 38.90 -7.09 32.77
C VAL A 3 37.73 -6.13 32.98
N ALA A 4 37.73 -5.02 32.26
CA ALA A 4 36.62 -4.07 32.27
C ALA A 4 35.37 -4.79 31.77
N VAL A 5 34.39 -4.91 32.65
CA VAL A 5 33.01 -5.26 32.28
C VAL A 5 32.55 -4.14 31.36
N GLY A 6 32.34 -4.45 30.08
CA GLY A 6 31.90 -3.45 29.09
C GLY A 6 30.68 -2.70 29.61
N GLU A 7 30.75 -1.37 29.65
CA GLU A 7 29.61 -0.54 30.05
C GLU A 7 28.48 -0.74 29.04
N THR A 8 27.45 -1.50 29.44
CA THR A 8 26.25 -1.63 28.63
C THR A 8 25.53 -0.29 28.60
N LYS A 9 25.62 0.41 27.47
CA LYS A 9 24.86 1.64 27.25
C LYS A 9 23.42 1.29 26.92
N LYS A 10 22.49 2.06 27.51
CA LYS A 10 21.04 1.88 27.32
C LYS A 10 20.45 3.11 26.66
N PHE A 11 19.65 2.88 25.63
CA PHE A 11 19.01 3.93 24.86
C PHE A 11 17.50 3.72 24.90
N SER A 12 16.76 4.71 25.36
CA SER A 12 15.30 4.65 25.42
C SER A 12 14.70 4.99 24.06
N GLY A 13 13.68 4.25 23.67
CA GLY A 13 12.97 4.45 22.42
C GLY A 13 11.51 4.06 22.52
N VAL A 14 10.79 4.27 21.42
CA VAL A 14 9.36 3.98 21.31
C VAL A 14 9.11 3.11 20.09
N VAL A 15 8.24 2.11 20.24
CA VAL A 15 7.80 1.26 19.13
C VAL A 15 6.94 2.09 18.19
N THR A 16 7.25 2.02 16.90
CA THR A 16 6.47 2.61 15.81
C THR A 16 6.28 1.58 14.70
N ALA A 17 5.30 1.80 13.85
CA ALA A 17 5.10 1.04 12.61
C ALA A 17 4.54 1.98 11.55
N ASP A 18 4.66 1.60 10.29
CA ASP A 18 4.18 2.42 9.19
C ASP A 18 2.65 2.42 9.13
N GLN A 19 2.10 3.60 8.89
CA GLN A 19 0.68 3.80 8.66
C GLN A 19 0.47 4.01 7.17
N ILE A 20 -0.25 3.08 6.56
CA ILE A 20 -0.57 3.12 5.14
C ILE A 20 -1.97 3.69 4.97
N GLU A 21 -2.03 4.83 4.30
CA GLU A 21 -3.29 5.47 3.97
C GLU A 21 -3.81 4.99 2.62
N VAL A 22 -5.05 4.51 2.59
CA VAL A 22 -5.71 3.97 1.41
C VAL A 22 -6.98 4.76 1.15
N ARG A 23 -7.17 5.17 -0.10
CA ARG A 23 -8.32 5.99 -0.53
C ARG A 23 -8.93 5.42 -1.80
N PHE A 24 -10.20 5.74 -2.05
CA PHE A 24 -10.85 5.39 -3.31
C PHE A 24 -10.22 6.16 -4.47
N ALA A 25 -10.07 5.50 -5.62
CA ALA A 25 -9.46 6.10 -6.80
C ALA A 25 -10.38 7.14 -7.48
N TYR A 26 -11.70 7.04 -7.30
CA TYR A 26 -12.67 7.95 -7.89
C TYR A 26 -13.85 8.25 -6.95
N SER A 27 -14.64 9.27 -7.30
CA SER A 27 -15.80 9.68 -6.52
C SER A 27 -17.02 8.82 -6.80
N GLY A 28 -17.76 8.47 -5.75
CA GLY A 28 -18.97 7.68 -5.90
C GLY A 28 -19.72 7.51 -4.59
N LYS A 29 -20.86 6.82 -4.68
CA LYS A 29 -21.69 6.49 -3.54
C LYS A 29 -21.21 5.20 -2.88
N VAL A 30 -21.03 5.20 -1.57
CA VAL A 30 -20.63 4.03 -0.78
C VAL A 30 -21.76 3.02 -0.78
N ALA A 31 -21.48 1.82 -1.25
CA ALA A 31 -22.42 0.70 -1.21
C ALA A 31 -22.29 -0.07 0.11
N LYS A 32 -21.06 -0.37 0.53
CA LYS A 32 -20.81 -1.20 1.71
C LYS A 32 -19.46 -0.87 2.36
N VAL A 33 -19.40 -1.08 3.67
CA VAL A 33 -18.18 -1.03 4.47
C VAL A 33 -17.99 -2.43 5.07
N TYR A 34 -16.79 -2.99 4.91
CA TYR A 34 -16.47 -4.36 5.32
C TYR A 34 -15.59 -4.42 6.56
N LYS A 35 -14.78 -3.39 6.80
CA LYS A 35 -13.80 -3.33 7.88
C LYS A 35 -13.96 -2.06 8.70
N HIS A 36 -13.71 -2.19 9.99
CA HIS A 36 -13.79 -1.12 10.98
C HIS A 36 -12.48 -1.00 11.78
N PRO A 37 -12.26 0.11 12.49
CA PRO A 37 -11.10 0.25 13.36
C PRO A 37 -11.02 -0.90 14.36
N GLY A 38 -9.85 -1.52 14.47
CA GLY A 38 -9.58 -2.72 15.26
C GLY A 38 -9.57 -4.02 14.45
N ASP A 39 -10.12 -4.03 13.24
CA ASP A 39 -10.13 -5.24 12.41
C ASP A 39 -8.76 -5.52 11.80
N SER A 40 -8.35 -6.79 11.82
CA SER A 40 -7.20 -7.25 11.06
C SER A 40 -7.55 -7.44 9.58
N VAL A 41 -6.58 -7.12 8.72
CA VAL A 41 -6.67 -7.22 7.26
C VAL A 41 -5.41 -7.85 6.69
N LYS A 42 -5.57 -8.55 5.56
CA LYS A 42 -4.50 -9.07 4.72
C LYS A 42 -4.43 -8.29 3.41
N ILE A 43 -3.34 -8.48 2.66
CA ILE A 43 -3.20 -7.94 1.31
C ILE A 43 -4.36 -8.46 0.45
N GLY A 44 -5.10 -7.53 -0.17
CA GLY A 44 -6.25 -7.82 -1.03
C GLY A 44 -7.60 -7.88 -0.31
N ASP A 45 -7.64 -7.83 1.02
CA ASP A 45 -8.90 -7.82 1.76
C ASP A 45 -9.72 -6.57 1.44
N TRP A 46 -11.04 -6.74 1.32
CA TRP A 46 -11.95 -5.63 1.06
C TRP A 46 -12.14 -4.78 2.31
N LEU A 47 -11.98 -3.47 2.16
CA LEU A 47 -12.18 -2.47 3.21
C LEU A 47 -13.58 -1.84 3.09
N ALA A 48 -13.90 -1.38 1.88
CA ALA A 48 -15.17 -0.76 1.53
C ALA A 48 -15.41 -0.88 0.01
N SER A 49 -16.63 -0.62 -0.45
CA SER A 49 -16.97 -0.68 -1.87
C SER A 49 -17.99 0.41 -2.25
N LEU A 50 -17.81 0.97 -3.44
CA LEU A 50 -18.73 1.92 -4.06
C LEU A 50 -19.85 1.22 -4.83
N SER A 51 -20.88 1.97 -5.17
CA SER A 51 -21.97 1.50 -6.02
C SER A 51 -21.45 1.18 -7.41
N LYS A 52 -21.44 -0.10 -7.74
CA LYS A 52 -21.01 -0.63 -9.04
C LYS A 52 -22.01 -0.45 -10.17
N LYS A 53 -23.24 0.03 -9.91
CA LYS A 53 -24.30 0.13 -10.92
C LYS A 53 -23.90 0.98 -12.13
N GLU A 54 -23.33 2.16 -11.88
CA GLU A 54 -22.89 3.07 -12.95
C GLU A 54 -21.66 2.54 -13.69
N PRO A 55 -20.56 2.13 -13.02
CA PRO A 55 -19.42 1.50 -13.71
C PRO A 55 -19.79 0.23 -14.47
N GLN A 56 -20.69 -0.59 -13.96
CA GLN A 56 -21.15 -1.81 -14.64
C GLN A 56 -21.92 -1.46 -15.91
N ALA A 57 -22.87 -0.51 -15.85
CA ALA A 57 -23.60 -0.07 -17.03
C ALA A 57 -22.67 0.52 -18.10
N GLN A 58 -21.63 1.24 -17.68
CA GLN A 58 -20.60 1.73 -18.59
C GLN A 58 -19.81 0.58 -19.24
N LEU A 59 -19.39 -0.42 -18.46
CA LEU A 59 -18.72 -1.60 -18.99
C LEU A 59 -19.60 -2.34 -20.00
N ASP A 60 -20.88 -2.51 -19.71
CA ASP A 60 -21.84 -3.18 -20.59
C ASP A 60 -22.00 -2.41 -21.92
N GLN A 61 -22.01 -1.07 -21.87
CA GLN A 61 -22.05 -0.23 -23.06
C GLN A 61 -20.79 -0.37 -23.92
N GLU A 62 -19.60 -0.32 -23.32
CA GLU A 62 -18.32 -0.46 -24.05
C GLU A 62 -18.16 -1.88 -24.64
N LEU A 63 -18.65 -2.91 -23.95
CA LEU A 63 -18.67 -4.28 -24.45
C LEU A 63 -19.55 -4.40 -25.71
N ALA A 64 -20.74 -3.79 -25.70
CA ALA A 64 -21.62 -3.80 -26.86
C ALA A 64 -21.00 -3.06 -28.07
N ASP A 65 -20.31 -1.93 -27.83
CA ASP A 65 -19.62 -1.21 -28.91
C ASP A 65 -18.43 -2.00 -29.46
N TYR A 66 -17.65 -2.66 -28.58
CA TYR A 66 -16.60 -3.59 -28.98
C TYR A 66 -17.13 -4.73 -29.84
N GLU A 67 -18.25 -5.36 -29.45
CA GLU A 67 -18.87 -6.44 -30.21
C GLU A 67 -19.29 -5.97 -31.62
N ARG A 68 -19.90 -4.78 -31.71
CA ARG A 68 -20.27 -4.16 -33.00
C ARG A 68 -19.04 -3.93 -33.89
N ILE A 69 -18.00 -3.29 -33.36
CA ILE A 69 -16.77 -2.97 -34.11
C ILE A 69 -16.03 -4.26 -34.51
N ARG A 70 -15.99 -5.26 -33.64
CA ARG A 70 -15.41 -6.58 -33.91
C ARG A 70 -16.13 -7.25 -35.08
N ALA A 71 -17.46 -7.25 -35.09
CA ALA A 71 -18.25 -7.81 -36.18
C ALA A 71 -18.01 -7.05 -37.50
N GLU A 72 -17.93 -5.72 -37.47
CA GLU A 72 -17.60 -4.89 -38.64
C GLU A 72 -16.21 -5.22 -39.20
N PHE A 73 -15.22 -5.38 -38.33
CA PHE A 73 -13.87 -5.79 -38.72
C PHE A 73 -13.84 -7.21 -39.31
N GLU A 74 -14.58 -8.16 -38.74
CA GLU A 74 -14.69 -9.53 -39.27
C GLU A 74 -15.34 -9.54 -40.65
N ILE A 75 -16.42 -8.79 -40.85
CA ILE A 75 -17.07 -8.61 -42.15
C ILE A 75 -16.10 -7.99 -43.15
N PHE A 76 -15.34 -6.97 -42.74
CA PHE A 76 -14.33 -6.33 -43.59
C PHE A 76 -13.26 -7.33 -44.02
N VAL A 77 -12.70 -8.10 -43.09
CA VAL A 77 -11.66 -9.10 -43.37
C VAL A 77 -12.20 -10.22 -44.27
N ALA A 78 -13.42 -10.70 -44.02
CA ALA A 78 -14.06 -11.73 -44.85
C ALA A 78 -14.32 -11.23 -46.28
N SER A 79 -14.70 -9.97 -46.44
CA SER A 79 -14.96 -9.35 -47.74
C SER A 79 -13.68 -9.03 -48.54
N HIS A 80 -12.51 -8.95 -47.87
CA HIS A 80 -11.22 -8.59 -48.46
C HIS A 80 -10.15 -9.66 -48.19
N ALA A 81 -10.49 -10.94 -48.38
CA ALA A 81 -9.62 -12.07 -48.04
C ALA A 81 -8.27 -12.10 -48.81
N ASN A 82 -8.24 -11.54 -50.03
CA ASN A 82 -7.02 -11.40 -50.85
C ASN A 82 -6.72 -9.91 -51.12
N PRO A 83 -6.11 -9.17 -50.17
CA PRO A 83 -5.80 -7.76 -50.36
C PRO A 83 -4.68 -7.62 -51.40
N GLY A 84 -5.04 -7.21 -52.61
CA GLY A 84 -4.12 -7.07 -53.74
C GLY A 84 -3.50 -5.68 -53.83
N SER A 85 -4.13 -4.67 -53.21
CA SER A 85 -3.71 -3.27 -53.29
C SER A 85 -3.17 -2.73 -51.96
N ASP A 86 -2.28 -1.73 -52.03
CA ASP A 86 -1.79 -1.06 -50.81
C ASP A 86 -2.90 -0.31 -50.08
N ARG A 87 -3.93 0.14 -50.81
CA ARG A 87 -5.14 0.76 -50.25
C ARG A 87 -5.87 -0.17 -49.28
N GLU A 88 -6.15 -1.42 -49.69
CA GLU A 88 -6.83 -2.40 -48.84
C GLU A 88 -6.02 -2.73 -47.58
N LYS A 89 -4.68 -2.74 -47.68
CA LYS A 89 -3.80 -2.91 -46.52
C LYS A 89 -3.95 -1.75 -45.53
N TYR A 90 -3.98 -0.50 -46.01
CA TYR A 90 -4.20 0.66 -45.14
C TYR A 90 -5.59 0.66 -44.51
N GLU A 91 -6.63 0.33 -45.27
CA GLU A 91 -8.01 0.20 -44.76
C GLU A 91 -8.11 -0.88 -43.68
N LYS A 92 -7.44 -2.03 -43.86
CA LYS A 92 -7.34 -3.06 -42.82
C LYS A 92 -6.66 -2.57 -41.55
N VAL A 93 -5.55 -1.83 -41.69
CA VAL A 93 -4.83 -1.24 -40.54
C VAL A 93 -5.70 -0.23 -39.81
N GLN A 94 -6.45 0.61 -40.54
CA GLN A 94 -7.40 1.55 -39.95
C GLN A 94 -8.51 0.82 -39.18
N ALA A 95 -9.13 -0.20 -39.78
CA ALA A 95 -10.17 -0.98 -39.13
C ALA A 95 -9.65 -1.73 -37.89
N GLN A 96 -8.43 -2.28 -37.95
CA GLN A 96 -7.76 -2.87 -36.80
C GLN A 96 -7.47 -1.84 -35.70
N ALA A 97 -7.10 -0.61 -36.06
CA ALA A 97 -6.86 0.46 -35.09
C ALA A 97 -8.15 0.85 -34.35
N VAL A 98 -9.29 0.90 -35.05
CA VAL A 98 -10.61 1.14 -34.45
C VAL A 98 -10.98 0.00 -33.50
N LEU A 99 -10.77 -1.27 -33.91
CA LEU A 99 -10.97 -2.42 -33.04
C LEU A 99 -10.08 -2.37 -31.79
N ASN A 100 -8.81 -2.02 -31.95
CA ASN A 100 -7.88 -1.89 -30.82
C ASN A 100 -8.31 -0.78 -29.85
N ALA A 101 -8.82 0.35 -30.36
CA ALA A 101 -9.36 1.42 -29.52
C ALA A 101 -10.56 0.93 -28.70
N ALA A 102 -11.49 0.20 -29.32
CA ALA A 102 -12.65 -0.37 -28.62
C ALA A 102 -12.24 -1.35 -27.50
N VAL A 103 -11.23 -2.20 -27.74
CA VAL A 103 -10.65 -3.07 -26.70
C VAL A 103 -10.14 -2.25 -25.51
N LYS A 104 -9.45 -1.12 -25.78
CA LYS A 104 -8.92 -0.25 -24.72
C LYS A 104 -10.02 0.48 -23.96
N SER A 105 -11.12 0.84 -24.60
CA SER A 105 -12.29 1.40 -23.91
C SER A 105 -12.91 0.39 -22.93
N VAL A 106 -13.06 -0.88 -23.34
CA VAL A 106 -13.53 -1.96 -22.45
C VAL A 106 -12.59 -2.17 -21.26
N GLU A 107 -11.27 -2.22 -21.50
CA GLU A 107 -10.28 -2.35 -20.43
C GLU A 107 -10.40 -1.20 -19.40
N LEU A 108 -10.54 0.05 -19.88
CA LEU A 108 -10.69 1.22 -19.01
C LEU A 108 -11.99 1.17 -18.18
N ALA A 109 -13.12 0.80 -18.80
CA ALA A 109 -14.39 0.66 -18.10
C ALA A 109 -14.32 -0.45 -17.03
N LYS A 110 -13.62 -1.55 -17.33
CA LYS A 110 -13.38 -2.63 -16.37
C LYS A 110 -12.52 -2.17 -15.19
N PHE A 111 -11.43 -1.43 -15.43
CA PHE A 111 -10.61 -0.88 -14.33
C PHE A 111 -11.42 0.03 -13.43
N ARG A 112 -12.29 0.88 -14.00
CA ARG A 112 -13.19 1.73 -13.22
C ARG A 112 -14.17 0.91 -12.35
N LEU A 113 -14.66 -0.21 -12.86
CA LEU A 113 -15.50 -1.13 -12.10
C LEU A 113 -14.72 -1.82 -10.96
N ASP A 114 -13.49 -2.25 -11.22
CA ASP A 114 -12.63 -2.91 -10.24
C ASP A 114 -12.18 -1.95 -9.13
N ASP A 115 -11.87 -0.69 -9.48
CA ASP A 115 -11.51 0.40 -8.56
C ASP A 115 -12.68 0.83 -7.66
N ALA A 116 -13.89 0.32 -7.90
CA ALA A 116 -15.02 0.48 -6.98
C ALA A 116 -14.75 -0.20 -5.63
N ASP A 117 -13.93 -1.25 -5.60
CA ASP A 117 -13.59 -1.99 -4.40
C ASP A 117 -12.28 -1.47 -3.80
N LEU A 118 -12.37 -0.89 -2.61
CA LEU A 118 -11.19 -0.48 -1.86
C LEU A 118 -10.60 -1.70 -1.15
N LYS A 119 -9.36 -2.05 -1.48
CA LYS A 119 -8.64 -3.20 -0.91
C LYS A 119 -7.44 -2.76 -0.10
N SER A 120 -7.07 -3.57 0.90
CA SER A 120 -5.85 -3.34 1.67
C SER A 120 -4.61 -3.69 0.84
N PRO A 121 -3.62 -2.78 0.71
CA PRO A 121 -2.34 -3.10 0.07
C PRO A 121 -1.36 -3.84 0.99
N VAL A 122 -1.60 -3.82 2.31
CA VAL A 122 -0.73 -4.41 3.33
C VAL A 122 -1.48 -5.36 4.26
N ALA A 123 -0.74 -6.21 4.97
CA ALA A 123 -1.30 -6.98 6.08
C ALA A 123 -1.13 -6.17 7.37
N GLY A 124 -2.21 -5.97 8.12
CA GLY A 124 -2.20 -4.99 9.19
C GLY A 124 -3.49 -4.93 9.99
N THR A 125 -3.62 -3.85 10.75
CA THR A 125 -4.81 -3.54 11.53
C THR A 125 -5.38 -2.20 11.09
N VAL A 126 -6.68 -2.15 10.83
CA VAL A 126 -7.35 -0.89 10.50
C VAL A 126 -7.38 -0.03 11.76
N ILE A 127 -6.84 1.19 11.69
CA ILE A 127 -6.85 2.15 12.80
C ILE A 127 -7.83 3.31 12.56
N VAL A 128 -8.12 3.61 11.29
CA VAL A 128 -9.07 4.65 10.88
C VAL A 128 -9.87 4.12 9.69
N ASP A 129 -11.20 4.26 9.71
CA ASP A 129 -12.12 3.91 8.61
C ASP A 129 -12.67 5.16 7.89
N GLY A 130 -12.14 6.33 8.22
CA GLY A 130 -12.61 7.61 7.72
C GLY A 130 -14.03 7.96 8.16
N GLY A 131 -14.68 7.19 9.05
CA GLY A 131 -16.09 7.41 9.39
C GLY A 131 -17.06 7.20 8.20
N ILE A 132 -16.62 6.48 7.17
CA ILE A 132 -17.43 6.21 5.97
C ILE A 132 -18.66 5.35 6.34
N ARG A 133 -19.80 5.61 5.69
CA ARG A 133 -21.05 4.89 5.92
C ARG A 133 -21.73 4.58 4.58
N PRO A 134 -22.44 3.44 4.47
CA PRO A 134 -23.25 3.15 3.29
C PRO A 134 -24.22 4.30 2.98
N GLY A 135 -24.30 4.68 1.72
CA GLY A 135 -25.16 5.76 1.23
C GLY A 135 -24.48 7.13 1.13
N LEU A 136 -23.31 7.34 1.75
CA LEU A 136 -22.55 8.59 1.60
C LEU A 136 -21.94 8.70 0.20
N ASN A 137 -21.79 9.94 -0.27
CA ASN A 137 -20.98 10.24 -1.46
C ASN A 137 -19.58 10.65 -1.00
N ILE A 138 -18.57 10.12 -1.68
CA ILE A 138 -17.17 10.38 -1.36
C ILE A 138 -16.40 10.86 -2.59
N THR A 139 -15.23 11.45 -2.35
CA THR A 139 -14.24 11.82 -3.37
C THR A 139 -12.87 11.24 -3.03
N PRO A 140 -11.93 11.12 -3.98
CA PRO A 140 -10.60 10.54 -3.73
C PRO A 140 -9.77 11.23 -2.65
N GLY A 141 -10.08 12.49 -2.35
CA GLY A 141 -9.41 13.27 -1.28
C GLY A 141 -10.09 13.15 0.09
N SER A 142 -11.18 12.41 0.22
CA SER A 142 -12.00 12.33 1.44
C SER A 142 -11.97 10.95 2.07
N TYR A 143 -12.21 10.90 3.39
CA TYR A 143 -12.49 9.68 4.16
C TYR A 143 -11.49 8.53 3.94
N PRO A 144 -10.21 8.73 4.30
CA PRO A 144 -9.20 7.70 4.14
C PRO A 144 -9.37 6.54 5.11
N PHE A 145 -9.01 5.35 4.66
CA PHE A 145 -8.67 4.23 5.54
C PHE A 145 -7.20 4.34 5.92
N THR A 146 -6.89 4.12 7.19
CA THR A 146 -5.50 4.02 7.64
C THR A 146 -5.27 2.66 8.25
N ILE A 147 -4.23 1.99 7.76
CA ILE A 147 -3.88 0.63 8.13
C ILE A 147 -2.49 0.67 8.74
N LEU A 148 -2.39 0.16 9.96
CA LEU A 148 -1.11 -0.06 10.61
C LEU A 148 -0.48 -1.33 10.04
N ASP A 149 0.68 -1.22 9.39
CA ASP A 149 1.38 -2.35 8.81
C ASP A 149 2.08 -3.18 9.90
N ASN A 150 1.71 -4.46 9.99
CA ASN A 150 2.24 -5.36 11.01
C ASN A 150 3.67 -5.85 10.71
N ASN A 151 4.21 -5.58 9.52
CA ASN A 151 5.55 -6.03 9.11
C ASN A 151 6.64 -4.97 9.30
N THR A 152 6.27 -3.73 9.63
CA THR A 152 7.19 -2.57 9.68
C THR A 152 7.47 -2.09 11.10
N PHE A 153 7.12 -2.90 12.12
CA PHE A 153 7.42 -2.59 13.51
C PHE A 153 8.91 -2.33 13.73
N ARG A 154 9.20 -1.20 14.36
CA ARG A 154 10.55 -0.77 14.69
C ARG A 154 10.56 0.02 16.00
N LEU A 155 11.60 -0.15 16.79
CA LEU A 155 11.89 0.76 17.89
C LEU A 155 12.68 1.96 17.34
N VAL A 156 12.21 3.17 17.62
CA VAL A 156 12.92 4.41 17.30
C VAL A 156 13.48 4.96 18.60
N ALA A 157 14.80 5.09 18.68
CA ALA A 157 15.49 5.66 19.82
C ALA A 157 16.31 6.87 19.40
N ASP A 158 16.24 7.93 20.19
CA ASP A 158 17.09 9.10 20.05
C ASP A 158 18.46 8.78 20.68
N VAL A 159 19.53 9.07 19.96
CA VAL A 159 20.91 8.84 20.43
C VAL A 159 21.75 10.10 20.29
N ASP A 160 22.81 10.21 21.08
CA ASP A 160 23.77 11.30 20.95
C ASP A 160 24.72 11.06 19.75
N TRP A 161 25.26 12.15 19.21
CA TRP A 161 26.20 12.10 18.07
C TRP A 161 27.45 11.27 18.36
N ASP A 162 27.92 11.28 19.60
CA ASP A 162 29.11 10.53 20.03
C ASP A 162 28.85 9.01 20.09
N ASP A 163 27.58 8.61 20.26
CA ASP A 163 27.17 7.21 20.37
C ASP A 163 26.68 6.62 19.04
N LEU A 164 26.44 7.45 18.02
CA LEU A 164 26.04 6.99 16.69
C LEU A 164 27.02 5.98 16.04
N PRO A 165 28.37 6.13 16.17
CA PRO A 165 29.32 5.16 15.63
C PRO A 165 29.21 3.76 16.24
N LEU A 166 28.55 3.60 17.39
CA LEU A 166 28.32 2.29 18.02
C LEU A 166 27.32 1.45 17.21
N PHE A 167 26.43 2.10 16.46
CA PHE A 167 25.34 1.43 15.75
C PHE A 167 25.70 1.19 14.28
N THR A 168 26.16 -0.02 13.98
CA THR A 168 26.39 -0.45 12.59
C THR A 168 25.10 -1.04 11.99
N PRO A 169 24.61 -0.54 10.84
CA PRO A 169 23.47 -1.14 10.14
C PRO A 169 23.64 -2.63 9.89
N GLY A 170 22.59 -3.41 10.13
CA GLY A 170 22.58 -4.87 9.96
C GLY A 170 22.98 -5.66 11.21
N ASN A 171 23.58 -5.02 12.22
CA ASN A 171 23.88 -5.71 13.48
C ASN A 171 22.61 -5.99 14.28
N SER A 172 22.61 -7.11 14.98
CA SER A 172 21.58 -7.46 15.95
C SER A 172 21.82 -6.75 17.27
N VAL A 173 20.78 -6.18 17.84
CA VAL A 173 20.80 -5.57 19.17
C VAL A 173 19.72 -6.18 20.06
N THR A 174 19.96 -6.13 21.37
CA THR A 174 19.01 -6.58 22.37
C THR A 174 18.07 -5.44 22.73
N VAL A 175 16.77 -5.67 22.54
CA VAL A 175 15.70 -4.71 22.83
C VAL A 175 14.85 -5.24 23.98
N LYS A 176 14.74 -4.47 25.04
CA LYS A 176 13.85 -4.76 26.16
C LYS A 176 12.60 -3.89 26.03
N LEU A 177 11.45 -4.51 25.81
CA LEU A 177 10.17 -3.79 25.72
C LEU A 177 9.52 -3.69 27.11
N SER A 178 8.85 -2.59 27.42
CA SER A 178 8.27 -2.39 28.75
C SER A 178 7.05 -3.29 29.07
N ASP A 179 6.39 -3.85 28.05
CA ASP A 179 5.23 -4.74 28.22
C ASP A 179 5.60 -6.19 28.60
N ARG A 180 6.88 -6.56 28.48
CA ARG A 180 7.33 -7.95 28.64
C ARG A 180 8.68 -8.03 29.33
N LYS A 181 8.93 -9.18 29.96
CA LYS A 181 10.22 -9.45 30.62
C LYS A 181 11.26 -10.01 29.66
N GLU A 182 10.83 -10.63 28.57
CA GLU A 182 11.70 -11.24 27.58
C GLU A 182 12.36 -10.17 26.70
N GLU A 183 13.67 -10.31 26.54
CA GLU A 183 14.44 -9.49 25.64
C GLU A 183 14.20 -9.97 24.20
N ALA A 184 13.86 -9.04 23.32
CA ALA A 184 13.70 -9.29 21.90
C ALA A 184 14.99 -8.95 21.17
N SER A 185 15.34 -9.74 20.16
CA SER A 185 16.40 -9.35 19.23
C SER A 185 15.81 -8.48 18.12
N GLY A 186 16.48 -7.37 17.82
CA GLY A 186 16.14 -6.49 16.71
C GLY A 186 17.33 -6.25 15.80
N ILE A 187 17.08 -5.87 14.55
CA ILE A 187 18.14 -5.57 13.58
C ILE A 187 18.20 -4.06 13.34
N ILE A 188 19.39 -3.48 13.43
CA ILE A 188 19.59 -2.04 13.14
C ILE A 188 19.33 -1.81 11.64
N LEU A 189 18.37 -0.94 11.33
CA LEU A 189 18.08 -0.49 9.98
C LEU A 189 19.12 0.56 9.53
N PRO A 190 19.23 0.84 8.22
CA PRO A 190 20.10 1.89 7.72
C PRO A 190 19.88 3.21 8.46
N LEU A 191 20.98 3.83 8.90
CA LEU A 191 20.94 5.13 9.56
C LEU A 191 20.46 6.16 8.55
N ILE A 192 19.38 6.86 8.89
CA ILE A 192 18.81 7.92 8.03
C ILE A 192 19.52 9.22 8.41
N PRO A 193 20.33 9.83 7.52
CA PRO A 193 20.97 11.10 7.81
C PRO A 193 19.90 12.20 7.88
N TYR A 194 19.71 12.78 9.07
CA TYR A 194 18.79 13.90 9.25
C TYR A 194 19.42 15.19 8.71
N PRO A 195 18.69 16.01 7.93
CA PRO A 195 19.21 17.30 7.48
C PRO A 195 19.43 18.21 8.70
N ALA A 196 20.64 18.81 8.78
CA ALA A 196 21.15 19.63 9.89
C ALA A 196 20.30 20.86 10.27
N ALA A 197 19.19 21.12 9.57
CA ALA A 197 18.30 22.25 9.81
C ALA A 197 17.39 22.09 11.04
N LYS A 198 17.20 20.88 11.57
CA LYS A 198 16.48 20.64 12.83
C LYS A 198 17.47 20.17 13.89
N LYS A 199 17.51 20.84 15.05
CA LYS A 199 18.29 20.46 16.25
C LYS A 199 17.73 19.19 16.93
N SER A 200 17.34 18.19 16.16
CA SER A 200 16.86 16.92 16.69
C SER A 200 18.04 15.95 16.82
N PRO A 201 18.13 15.19 17.92
CA PRO A 201 19.13 14.13 18.04
C PRO A 201 18.98 13.13 16.88
N PRO A 202 20.07 12.49 16.42
CA PRO A 202 19.97 11.42 15.44
C PRO A 202 19.13 10.27 16.00
N GLN A 203 18.35 9.65 15.11
CA GLN A 203 17.47 8.53 15.45
C GLN A 203 18.00 7.23 14.88
N ILE A 204 18.05 6.20 15.73
CA ILE A 204 18.30 4.83 15.29
C ILE A 204 16.99 4.07 15.19
N HIS A 205 16.83 3.31 14.12
CA HIS A 205 15.66 2.49 13.89
C HIS A 205 16.05 1.03 14.02
N VAL A 206 15.43 0.31 14.94
CA VAL A 206 15.68 -1.12 15.16
C VAL A 206 14.45 -1.90 14.75
N ARG A 207 14.54 -2.69 13.69
CA ARG A 207 13.43 -3.52 13.23
C ARG A 207 13.10 -4.61 14.26
N LEU A 208 11.83 -4.72 14.62
CA LEU A 208 11.28 -5.74 15.49
C LEU A 208 10.45 -6.71 14.65
N SER A 209 10.73 -8.01 14.71
CA SER A 209 10.01 -9.02 13.93
C SER A 209 9.63 -10.23 14.77
N GLY A 210 8.46 -10.80 14.50
CA GLY A 210 8.02 -12.04 15.16
C GLY A 210 7.49 -11.86 16.59
N ILE A 211 7.20 -10.63 17.00
CA ILE A 211 6.73 -10.31 18.34
C ILE A 211 5.21 -10.11 18.30
N PRO A 212 4.40 -11.05 18.82
CA PRO A 212 2.95 -10.89 18.82
C PRO A 212 2.51 -9.76 19.77
N GLY A 213 1.44 -9.07 19.38
CA GLY A 213 0.81 -8.04 20.22
C GLY A 213 1.58 -6.73 20.35
N LEU A 214 2.56 -6.46 19.47
CA LEU A 214 3.21 -5.15 19.44
C LEU A 214 2.21 -4.05 19.11
N LEU A 215 2.24 -2.99 19.91
CA LEU A 215 1.46 -1.78 19.68
C LEU A 215 2.41 -0.59 19.52
N PRO A 216 2.17 0.30 18.53
CA PRO A 216 2.88 1.57 18.46
C PRO A 216 2.66 2.39 19.72
N GLY A 217 3.69 3.13 20.15
CA GLY A 217 3.68 3.92 21.39
C GLY A 217 4.24 3.19 22.61
N LEU A 218 4.53 1.88 22.49
CA LEU A 218 5.13 1.13 23.58
C LEU A 218 6.59 1.57 23.83
N PRO A 219 6.97 1.95 25.06
CA PRO A 219 8.37 2.26 25.36
C PRO A 219 9.23 0.99 25.38
N GLY A 220 10.50 1.16 25.00
CA GLY A 220 11.50 0.11 25.04
C GLY A 220 12.90 0.67 25.21
N GLU A 221 13.84 -0.20 25.58
CA GLU A 221 15.24 0.12 25.78
C GLU A 221 16.10 -0.75 24.86
N ILE A 222 17.05 -0.14 24.15
CA ILE A 222 18.10 -0.84 23.42
C ILE A 222 19.31 -0.94 24.33
N SER A 223 19.84 -2.14 24.51
CA SER A 223 21.11 -2.37 25.20
C SER A 223 22.19 -2.71 24.18
N HIS A 224 23.28 -1.95 24.16
CA HIS A 224 24.46 -2.25 23.36
C HIS A 224 25.66 -2.46 24.29
N THR A 225 26.42 -3.52 24.05
CA THR A 225 27.65 -3.89 24.77
C THR A 225 28.87 -3.58 23.94
#